data_AF-A0A383F773-F1
#
_entry.id   AF-A0A383F773-F1
#
_cell.length_a   1.000
_cell.length_b   1.000
_cell.length_c   1.000
_cell.angle_alpha   90.00
_cell.angle_beta   90.00
_cell.angle_gamma   90.00
#
_symmetry.space_group_name_H-M   'P 1'
#
loop_
_entity.id
_entity.type
_entity.pdbx_description
1 polymer ?
#
loop_
_entity_poly.entity_id
_entity_poly.type
_entity_poly.pdbx_seq_one_letter_code
_entity_poly.pdbx_strand_id
1 'polypeptide(L)' 'MAIALDVMGGDNPLRVPVEAAVRAAGDFEQKLLLVGDQDRIEKELD' A
#
# COMPACT_ATOMS: atom_id res chain seq x y z
N MET A 1 -13.24 -3.04 -9.19
CA MET A 1 -13.10 -1.63 -8.76
C MET A 1 -11.70 -1.43 -8.23
N ALA A 2 -11.02 -0.33 -8.54
CA ALA A 2 -9.70 -0.04 -7.98
C ALA A 2 -9.82 1.00 -6.86
N ILE A 3 -9.06 0.83 -5.78
CA ILE A 3 -8.97 1.80 -4.67
C ILE A 3 -7.57 2.38 -4.69
N ALA A 4 -7.47 3.71 -4.74
CA ALA A 4 -6.21 4.41 -4.57
C ALA A 4 -5.95 4.65 -3.08
N LEU A 5 -4.75 4.32 -2.61
CA LEU A 5 -4.35 4.43 -1.21
C LEU A 5 -3.12 5.34 -1.09
N ASP A 6 -3.24 6.43 -0.33
CA ASP A 6 -2.08 7.21 0.10
C ASP A 6 -1.32 6.42 1.15
N VAL A 7 -0.10 5.99 0.82
CA VAL A 7 0.76 5.22 1.72
C VAL A 7 1.75 6.09 2.50
N MET A 8 1.80 7.39 2.20
CA MET A 8 2.76 8.33 2.78
C MET A 8 2.21 9.05 4.01
N GLY A 9 0.90 9.00 4.23
CA GLY A 9 0.22 9.61 5.37
C GLY A 9 0.18 8.75 6.64
N GLY A 10 -0.06 9.41 7.78
CA GLY A 10 -0.23 8.78 9.09
C GLY A 10 1.02 8.81 9.96
N ASP A 11 0.90 8.29 11.19
CA ASP A 11 1.97 8.31 12.21
C ASP A 11 3.10 7.30 11.91
N ASN A 12 2.79 6.25 11.16
CA ASN A 12 3.75 5.21 10.75
C ASN A 12 3.70 5.02 9.23
N PRO A 13 4.14 6.04 8.45
CA PRO A 13 3.99 6.02 7.03
C PRO A 13 4.91 4.99 6.35
N LEU A 14 4.49 4.67 5.14
CA LEU A 14 4.94 3.61 4.25
C LEU A 14 4.63 2.20 4.75
N ARG A 15 5.29 1.72 5.81
CA ARG A 15 5.25 0.31 6.19
C ARG A 15 3.85 -0.21 6.52
N VAL A 16 3.15 0.46 7.45
CA VAL A 16 1.83 0.03 7.92
C VAL A 16 0.78 0.02 6.80
N PRO A 17 0.59 1.11 6.01
CA PRO A 17 -0.39 1.11 4.93
C PRO A 17 -0.02 0.15 3.79
N VAL A 18 1.26 -0.04 3.47
CA VAL A 18 1.69 -1.02 2.45
C VAL A 18 1.40 -2.45 2.90
N GLU A 19 1.74 -2.81 4.14
CA GLU A 19 1.46 -4.14 4.68
C GLU A 19 -0.05 -4.46 4.69
N ALA A 20 -0.87 -3.50 5.12
CA ALA A 20 -2.32 -3.63 5.09
C ALA A 20 -2.86 -3.79 3.65
N ALA A 21 -2.29 -3.08 2.69
CA ALA A 21 -2.67 -3.17 1.29
C ALA A 21 -2.36 -4.56 0.70
N VAL A 22 -1.18 -5.11 0.99
CA VAL A 22 -0.81 -6.46 0.55
C VAL A 22 -1.79 -7.51 1.09
N ARG A 23 -2.12 -7.42 2.39
CA ARG A 23 -3.12 -8.30 3.01
C ARG A 23 -4.48 -8.16 2.34
N ALA A 24 -4.95 -6.93 2.16
CA ALA A 24 -6.26 -6.68 1.55
C ALA A 24 -6.35 -7.13 0.08
N ALA A 25 -5.25 -7.04 -0.67
CA ALA A 25 -5.17 -7.56 -2.02
C ALA A 25 -5.32 -9.09 -2.07
N GLY A 26 -4.78 -9.81 -1.08
CA GLY A 26 -4.93 -11.26 -0.95
C GLY A 26 -6.28 -11.70 -0.38
N ASP A 27 -6.69 -11.13 0.75
CA ASP A 27 -7.87 -11.56 1.50
C ASP A 27 -9.19 -11.26 0.77
N PHE A 28 -9.22 -10.19 -0.04
CA PHE A 28 -10.42 -9.70 -0.70
C PHE A 28 -10.32 -9.64 -2.23
N GLU A 29 -9.21 -10.09 -2.81
CA GLU A 29 -8.91 -9.93 -4.25
C GLU A 29 -9.05 -8.46 -4.73
N GLN A 30 -8.82 -7.50 -3.83
CA GLN A 30 -9.08 -6.09 -4.08
C GLN A 30 -7.92 -5.47 -4.88
N LYS A 31 -8.24 -4.87 -6.03
CA LYS A 31 -7.26 -4.11 -6.82
C LYS A 31 -6.93 -2.79 -6.11
N LEU A 32 -5.66 -2.61 -5.74
CA LEU A 32 -5.16 -1.43 -5.05
C LEU A 32 -4.14 -0.68 -5.91
N LEU A 33 -4.18 0.66 -5.86
CA LEU A 33 -3.18 1.55 -6.43
C LEU A 33 -2.50 2.28 -5.28
N LEU A 34 -1.25 1.96 -5.01
CA LEU A 34 -0.47 2.64 -3.97
C LEU A 34 0.02 3.98 -4.53
N VAL A 35 -0.26 5.05 -3.81
CA VAL A 35 0.10 6.42 -4.19
C VAL A 35 1.13 6.93 -3.18
N GLY A 36 2.30 7.29 -3.69
CA GLY A 36 3.43 7.75 -2.88
C GLY A 36 4.73 7.72 -3.66
N ASP A 37 5.85 7.68 -2.93
CA ASP A 37 7.19 7.55 -3.50
C ASP A 37 7.44 6.10 -3.95
N GLN A 38 7.47 5.88 -5.27
CA GLN A 38 7.55 4.55 -5.87
C GLN A 38 8.78 3.76 -5.41
N ASP A 39 9.97 4.36 -5.44
CA ASP A 39 11.23 3.67 -5.09
C ASP A 39 11.24 3.22 -3.63
N ARG A 40 10.55 3.97 -2.76
CA ARG A 40 10.39 3.59 -1.35
C ARG A 40 9.34 2.50 -1.18
N ILE A 41 8.22 2.60 -1.88
CA ILE A 41 7.14 1.59 -1.84
C ILE A 41 7.67 0.23 -2.30
N GLU A 42 8.43 0.18 -3.40
CA GLU A 42 8.99 -1.06 -3.93
C GLU A 42 9.88 -1.77 -2.90
N LYS A 43 10.67 -1.03 -2.12
CA LYS A 43 11.50 -1.60 -1.04
C LYS A 43 10.73 -2.20 0.13
N GLU A 44 9.47 -1.81 0.34
CA GLU A 44 8.59 -2.42 1.35
C GLU A 44 7.86 -3.65 0.82
N LEU A 45 7.88 -3.87 -0.51
CA LEU A 45 7.25 -5.00 -1.18
C LEU A 45 8.23 -6.15 -1.47
N ASP A 46 9.54 -5.90 -1.40
CA ASP A 46 10.63 -6.89 -1.48
C ASP A 46 10.74 -7.73 -0.18
#